data_AF-A0A7R9VAE2-F1
#
_entry.id   AF-A0A7R9VAE2-F1
#
_cell.length_a   1.000
_cell.length_b   1.000
_cell.length_c   1.000
_cell.angle_alpha   90.00
_cell.angle_beta   90.00
_cell.angle_gamma   90.00
#
_symmetry.space_group_name_H-M   'P 1'
#
loop_
_entity.id
_entity.type
_entity.pdbx_description
1 polymer ?
#
loop_
_entity_poly.entity_id
_entity_poly.type
_entity_poly.pdbx_seq_one_letter_code
_entity_poly.pdbx_strand_id
1 'polypeptide(L)'
;EGSGKGGGGSGGDGEGVPAPTPRYNAGVLLDMASCVHAAYLERVFRAARRARDAVVLLKVWAARHGLSGRADCLSGHALTMLVAHLYAKGMLTTDASALQGLRAALHALSDPVCGLSKGLAMP
;
A
#
# COMPACT_ATOMS: atom_id res chain seq x y z
N GLU A 1 -55.27 -8.95 -24.33
CA GLU A 1 -54.94 -8.12 -23.15
C GLU A 1 -53.41 -8.08 -23.07
N GLY A 2 -52.70 -7.02 -23.43
CA GLY A 2 -52.89 -5.63 -23.04
C GLY A 2 -52.05 -5.36 -21.77
N SER A 3 -50.79 -4.96 -21.92
CA SER A 3 -50.24 -3.70 -21.34
C SER A 3 -49.20 -4.01 -20.24
N GLY A 4 -48.03 -3.37 -20.13
CA GLY A 4 -47.52 -2.21 -20.83
C GLY A 4 -46.00 -2.04 -20.69
N LYS A 5 -45.46 -1.29 -21.64
CA LYS A 5 -44.11 -0.71 -21.72
C LYS A 5 -43.87 0.35 -20.63
N GLY A 6 -42.61 0.53 -20.26
CA GLY A 6 -42.04 1.75 -19.68
C GLY A 6 -40.65 1.43 -19.13
N GLY A 7 -39.53 1.69 -19.80
CA GLY A 7 -39.22 2.87 -20.60
C GLY A 7 -38.86 4.02 -19.66
N GLY A 8 -37.64 3.99 -19.11
CA GLY A 8 -37.10 5.01 -18.22
C GLY A 8 -35.62 5.26 -18.52
N GLY A 9 -35.33 5.68 -19.75
CA GLY A 9 -34.10 6.40 -20.05
C GLY A 9 -34.35 7.88 -19.83
N SER A 10 -33.49 8.55 -19.06
CA SER A 10 -33.50 10.00 -18.90
C SER A 10 -32.10 10.52 -18.62
N GLY A 11 -31.51 11.17 -19.65
CA GLY A 11 -30.44 12.18 -19.61
C GLY A 11 -29.04 11.68 -19.23
N GLY A 12 -27.94 11.96 -19.93
CA GLY A 12 -27.64 12.89 -21.00
C GLY A 12 -26.11 13.05 -21.04
N ASP A 13 -25.52 12.68 -22.17
CA ASP A 13 -24.26 13.17 -22.78
C ASP A 13 -22.95 13.18 -21.97
N GLY A 14 -22.25 12.05 -22.10
CA GLY A 14 -20.79 11.90 -22.02
C GLY A 14 -20.44 10.49 -22.46
N GLU A 15 -20.01 10.31 -23.71
CA GLU A 15 -19.68 9.00 -24.30
C GLU A 15 -18.83 8.17 -23.32
N GLY A 16 -19.39 7.03 -22.92
CA GLY A 16 -19.13 6.37 -21.64
C GLY A 16 -17.68 5.95 -21.43
N VAL A 17 -16.92 6.79 -20.73
CA VAL A 17 -15.67 6.37 -20.12
C VAL A 17 -16.03 5.33 -19.06
N PRO A 18 -15.58 4.06 -19.19
CA PRO A 18 -15.86 3.06 -18.17
C PRO A 18 -15.32 3.53 -16.83
N ALA A 19 -16.12 3.36 -15.77
CA ALA A 19 -15.71 3.74 -14.42
C ALA A 19 -14.36 3.08 -14.09
N PRO A 20 -13.41 3.82 -13.50
CA PRO A 20 -12.10 3.26 -13.20
C PRO A 20 -12.26 2.06 -12.25
N THR A 21 -11.50 0.99 -12.53
CA THR A 21 -11.48 -0.25 -11.73
C THR A 21 -10.20 -0.30 -10.88
N PRO A 22 -10.08 0.51 -9.81
CA PRO A 22 -8.81 0.72 -9.10
C PRO A 22 -8.22 -0.58 -8.56
N ARG A 23 -9.05 -1.53 -8.09
CA ARG A 23 -8.59 -2.82 -7.58
C ARG A 23 -7.99 -3.70 -8.69
N TYR A 24 -8.61 -3.70 -9.87
CA TYR A 24 -8.10 -4.44 -11.03
C TYR A 24 -6.80 -3.82 -11.53
N ASN A 25 -6.79 -2.50 -11.74
CA ASN A 25 -5.61 -1.78 -12.21
C ASN A 25 -4.43 -1.94 -11.25
N ALA A 26 -4.66 -1.85 -9.93
CA ALA A 26 -3.62 -2.08 -8.93
C ALA A 26 -3.10 -3.53 -8.92
N GLY A 27 -3.98 -4.51 -9.13
CA GLY A 27 -3.58 -5.93 -9.27
C GLY A 27 -2.68 -6.15 -10.47
N VAL A 28 -3.09 -5.67 -11.66
CA VAL A 28 -2.29 -5.77 -12.90
C VAL A 28 -0.94 -5.06 -12.74
N LEU A 29 -0.92 -3.86 -12.13
CA LEU A 29 0.32 -3.15 -11.84
C LEU A 29 1.23 -3.91 -10.87
N LEU A 30 0.66 -4.54 -9.84
CA LEU A 30 1.42 -5.33 -8.87
C LEU A 30 2.09 -6.54 -9.54
N ASP A 31 1.39 -7.22 -10.45
CA ASP A 31 1.92 -8.35 -11.20
C ASP A 31 3.08 -7.92 -12.12
N MET A 32 2.90 -6.84 -12.87
CA MET A 32 3.94 -6.28 -13.76
C MET A 32 5.16 -5.78 -13.00
N ALA A 33 4.98 -5.15 -11.84
CA ALA A 33 6.06 -4.55 -11.05
C ALA A 33 6.71 -5.54 -10.06
N SER A 34 6.21 -6.77 -9.96
CA SER A 34 6.65 -7.77 -8.96
C SER A 34 8.17 -8.01 -8.97
N CYS A 35 8.76 -8.23 -10.15
CA CYS A 35 10.20 -8.44 -10.30
C CYS A 35 11.02 -7.19 -9.93
N VAL A 36 10.54 -6.01 -10.31
CA VAL A 36 11.20 -4.73 -10.00
C VAL A 36 11.19 -4.47 -8.50
N HIS A 37 10.05 -4.72 -7.83
CA HIS A 37 9.94 -4.61 -6.39
C HIS A 37 10.86 -5.60 -5.67
N ALA A 38 10.98 -6.84 -6.15
CA ALA A 38 11.88 -7.83 -5.58
C ALA A 38 13.34 -7.37 -5.63
N ALA A 39 13.80 -6.89 -6.79
CA ALA A 39 15.16 -6.38 -6.96
C ALA A 39 15.43 -5.13 -6.08
N TYR A 40 14.45 -4.22 -5.99
CA TYR A 40 14.52 -3.05 -5.11
C TYR A 40 14.66 -3.45 -3.64
N LEU A 41 13.79 -4.35 -3.17
CA LEU A 41 13.83 -4.84 -1.79
C LEU A 41 15.13 -5.56 -1.48
N GLU A 42 15.64 -6.36 -2.41
CA GLU A 42 16.93 -7.03 -2.24
C GLU A 42 18.06 -6.02 -2.05
N ARG A 43 18.11 -4.97 -2.88
CA ARG A 43 19.11 -3.90 -2.75
C ARG A 43 19.03 -3.20 -1.40
N VAL A 44 17.82 -2.85 -0.94
CA VAL A 44 17.62 -2.17 0.36
C VAL A 44 18.00 -3.09 1.53
N PHE A 45 17.57 -4.35 1.51
CA PHE A 45 17.87 -5.29 2.59
C PHE A 45 19.31 -5.80 2.61
N ARG A 46 20.03 -5.74 1.47
CA ARG A 46 21.49 -5.97 1.45
C ARG A 46 22.23 -4.86 2.20
N ALA A 47 21.78 -3.61 2.08
CA ALA A 47 22.37 -2.47 2.77
C ALA A 47 21.97 -2.40 4.26
N ALA A 48 20.76 -2.83 4.62
CA ALA A 48 20.23 -2.75 5.97
C ALA A 48 19.98 -4.15 6.58
N ARG A 49 21.01 -4.74 7.18
CA ARG A 49 20.95 -6.11 7.75
C ARG A 49 19.84 -6.27 8.82
N ARG A 50 19.60 -5.23 9.62
CA ARG A 50 18.57 -5.20 10.68
C ARG A 50 17.15 -4.84 10.19
N ALA A 51 17.00 -4.38 8.95
CA ALA A 51 15.69 -4.01 8.42
C ALA A 51 14.75 -5.21 8.25
N ARG A 52 15.31 -6.42 8.05
CA ARG A 52 14.51 -7.66 7.95
C ARG A 52 13.76 -7.95 9.24
N ASP A 53 14.43 -7.80 10.39
CA ASP A 53 13.83 -8.04 11.71
C ASP A 53 12.74 -7.01 12.03
N ALA A 54 12.94 -5.75 11.61
CA ALA A 54 11.94 -4.70 11.74
C ALA A 54 10.66 -5.02 10.93
N VAL A 55 10.81 -5.54 9.70
CA VAL A 55 9.68 -5.98 8.87
C VAL A 55 8.93 -7.14 9.52
N VAL A 56 9.64 -8.13 10.08
CA VAL A 56 9.01 -9.25 10.78
C VAL A 56 8.21 -8.76 11.98
N LEU A 57 8.79 -7.89 12.81
CA LEU A 57 8.08 -7.28 13.94
C LEU A 57 6.84 -6.50 13.51
N LEU A 58 6.93 -5.72 12.43
CA LEU A 58 5.81 -4.95 11.91
C LEU A 58 4.69 -5.86 11.37
N LYS A 59 5.04 -6.97 10.70
CA LYS A 59 4.06 -7.97 10.25
C LYS A 59 3.37 -8.67 11.43
N VAL A 60 4.11 -9.04 12.47
CA VAL A 60 3.55 -9.64 13.69
C VAL A 60 2.62 -8.65 14.40
N TRP A 61 3.03 -7.38 14.52
CA TRP A 61 2.18 -6.32 15.05
C TRP A 61 0.89 -6.18 14.24
N ALA A 62 0.98 -6.08 12.91
CA ALA A 62 -0.20 -5.97 12.05
C ALA A 62 -1.13 -7.18 12.20
N ALA A 63 -0.58 -8.39 12.27
CA ALA A 63 -1.36 -9.60 12.48
C ALA A 63 -2.10 -9.60 13.83
N ARG A 64 -1.41 -9.19 14.90
CA ARG A 64 -1.98 -9.05 16.25
C ARG A 64 -3.11 -8.03 16.33
N HIS A 65 -3.07 -7.00 15.49
CA HIS A 65 -4.09 -5.95 15.42
C HIS A 65 -5.23 -6.27 14.42
N GLY A 66 -5.29 -7.49 13.88
CA GLY A 66 -6.35 -7.91 12.96
C GLY A 66 -6.24 -7.30 11.55
N LEU A 67 -5.08 -6.73 11.21
CA LEU A 67 -4.80 -6.15 9.90
C LEU A 67 -4.31 -7.19 8.88
N SER A 68 -4.15 -8.46 9.28
CA SER A 68 -3.80 -9.54 8.35
C SER A 68 -5.04 -10.38 8.04
N GLY A 69 -5.51 -10.37 6.79
CA GLY A 69 -6.52 -11.33 6.31
C GLY A 69 -7.82 -10.75 5.76
N ARG A 70 -7.99 -9.42 5.70
CA ARG A 70 -9.12 -8.80 4.98
C ARG A 70 -8.70 -8.32 3.60
N ALA A 71 -9.66 -8.32 2.67
CA ALA A 71 -9.48 -7.93 1.27
C ALA A 71 -8.99 -6.47 1.08
N ASP A 72 -9.11 -5.64 2.11
CA ASP A 72 -8.82 -4.19 2.10
C ASP A 72 -7.73 -3.82 3.13
N CYS A 73 -7.04 -4.82 3.67
CA CYS A 73 -6.06 -4.63 4.74
C CYS A 73 -4.64 -4.38 4.21
N LEU A 74 -3.80 -3.80 5.09
CA LEU A 74 -2.36 -3.67 4.89
C LEU A 74 -1.71 -5.03 4.64
N SER A 75 -1.39 -5.31 3.39
CA SER A 75 -0.73 -6.56 3.01
C SER A 75 0.69 -6.61 3.56
N GLY A 76 1.21 -7.83 3.77
CA GLY A 76 2.61 -8.02 4.16
C GLY A 76 3.59 -7.40 3.15
N HIS A 77 3.20 -7.31 1.88
CA HIS A 77 3.95 -6.62 0.84
C HIS A 77 3.99 -5.11 1.08
N ALA A 78 2.83 -4.47 1.31
CA ALA A 78 2.74 -3.04 1.58
C ALA A 78 3.54 -2.63 2.82
N LEU A 79 3.48 -3.43 3.89
CA LEU A 79 4.28 -3.21 5.10
C LEU A 79 5.79 -3.32 4.83
N THR A 80 6.20 -4.26 3.99
CA THR A 80 7.61 -4.44 3.61
C THR A 80 8.10 -3.25 2.77
N MET A 81 7.30 -2.79 1.82
CA MET A 81 7.60 -1.61 1.00
C MET A 81 7.65 -0.32 1.82
N LEU A 82 6.75 -0.15 2.81
CA LEU A 82 6.77 0.99 3.73
C LEU A 82 8.10 1.08 4.48
N VAL A 83 8.54 -0.04 5.07
CA VAL A 83 9.82 -0.07 5.80
C VAL A 83 10.99 0.23 4.84
N ALA A 84 11.01 -0.38 3.65
CA ALA A 84 12.06 -0.12 2.67
C ALA A 84 12.11 1.36 2.25
N HIS A 85 10.96 2.00 2.09
CA HIS A 85 10.85 3.43 1.77
C HIS A 85 11.36 4.32 2.90
N LEU A 86 11.08 3.98 4.16
CA LEU A 86 11.58 4.72 5.33
C LEU A 86 13.10 4.63 5.46
N TYR A 87 13.68 3.46 5.15
CA TYR A 87 15.13 3.31 5.06
C TYR A 87 15.72 4.10 3.90
N ALA A 88 15.09 4.10 2.72
CA ALA A 88 15.55 4.87 1.56
C ALA A 88 15.49 6.39 1.79
N LYS A 89 14.48 6.88 2.52
CA LYS A 89 14.37 8.29 2.93
C LYS A 89 15.37 8.70 4.02
N GLY A 90 16.16 7.76 4.56
CA GLY A 90 17.14 8.07 5.62
C GLY A 90 16.51 8.43 6.97
N MET A 91 15.21 8.13 7.17
CA MET A 91 14.53 8.37 8.45
C MET A 91 14.96 7.38 9.55
N LEU A 92 15.74 6.36 9.19
CA LEU A 92 16.29 5.34 10.06
C LEU A 92 17.80 5.26 9.86
N THR A 93 18.56 5.42 10.93
CA THR A 93 20.01 5.15 10.91
C THR A 93 20.25 3.65 10.66
N THR A 94 21.31 3.33 9.91
CA THR A 94 21.62 1.97 9.45
C THR A 94 21.84 0.95 10.58
N ASP A 95 22.21 1.42 11.78
CA ASP A 95 22.38 0.61 12.99
C ASP A 95 21.16 0.53 13.90
N ALA A 96 20.07 1.23 13.55
CA ALA A 96 18.88 1.30 14.38
C ALA A 96 18.34 -0.09 14.73
N SER A 97 17.99 -0.27 16.00
CA SER A 97 17.36 -1.49 16.51
C SER A 97 16.05 -1.76 15.75
N ALA A 98 15.68 -3.03 15.58
CA ALA A 98 14.45 -3.42 14.90
C ALA A 98 13.20 -2.74 15.49
N LEU A 99 13.22 -2.44 16.80
CA LEU A 99 12.17 -1.70 17.49
C LEU A 99 12.09 -0.22 17.07
N GLN A 100 13.22 0.41 16.78
CA GLN A 100 13.24 1.79 16.25
C GLN A 100 12.65 1.82 14.84
N GLY A 101 12.94 0.80 14.02
CA GLY A 101 12.28 0.60 12.73
C GLY A 101 10.76 0.47 12.84
N LEU A 102 10.28 -0.35 13.78
CA LEU A 102 8.85 -0.48 14.06
C LEU A 102 8.22 0.85 14.50
N ARG A 103 8.83 1.55 15.46
CA ARG A 103 8.33 2.85 15.96
C ARG A 103 8.27 3.89 14.85
N ALA A 104 9.30 3.98 14.00
CA ALA A 104 9.30 4.89 12.87
C ALA A 104 8.20 4.56 11.87
N ALA A 105 7.96 3.28 11.59
CA ALA A 105 6.87 2.85 10.72
C ALA A 105 5.49 3.22 11.30
N LEU A 106 5.27 2.99 12.59
CA LEU A 106 4.02 3.36 13.27
C LEU A 106 3.84 4.89 13.34
N HIS A 107 4.92 5.63 13.59
CA HIS A 107 4.90 7.09 13.58
C HIS A 107 4.57 7.63 12.18
N ALA A 108 5.11 7.02 11.12
CA ALA A 108 4.79 7.38 9.74
C ALA A 108 3.34 7.04 9.34
N LEU A 109 2.73 6.04 9.99
CA LEU A 109 1.31 5.72 9.82
C LEU A 109 0.39 6.64 10.64
N SER A 110 0.86 7.11 11.80
CA SER A 110 0.09 8.03 12.64
C SER A 110 0.12 9.47 12.15
N ASP A 111 1.20 9.89 11.49
CA ASP A 111 1.34 11.23 10.94
C ASP A 111 1.07 11.23 9.43
N PRO A 112 -0.11 11.71 8.98
CA PRO A 112 -0.47 11.74 7.57
C PRO A 112 0.34 12.76 6.74
N VAL A 113 1.11 13.64 7.37
CA VAL A 113 1.77 14.79 6.72
C VAL A 113 3.27 14.54 6.52
N CYS A 114 3.95 13.84 7.44
CA CYS A 114 5.41 13.71 7.40
C CYS A 114 5.97 12.48 6.64
N GLY A 115 5.20 11.39 6.46
CA GLY A 115 5.74 10.12 5.94
C GLY A 115 5.44 9.83 4.47
N LEU A 116 4.17 9.96 4.08
CA LEU A 116 3.65 9.67 2.75
C LEU A 116 3.25 10.98 2.06
N SER A 117 4.22 11.64 1.43
CA SER A 117 3.97 12.89 0.70
C SER A 117 2.87 12.74 -0.35
N LYS A 118 1.79 13.53 -0.21
CA LYS A 118 0.87 14.10 -1.22
C LYS A 118 0.18 13.20 -2.26
N GLY A 119 0.57 11.94 -2.43
CA GLY A 119 0.04 11.07 -3.49
C GLY A 119 -1.20 10.23 -3.12
N LEU A 120 -1.56 10.18 -1.84
CA LEU A 120 -2.71 9.40 -1.35
C LEU A 120 -3.96 10.25 -1.06
N ALA A 121 -3.79 11.57 -0.96
CA ALA A 121 -4.87 12.54 -0.96
C ALA A 121 -4.90 13.19 -2.35
N MET A 122 -5.68 12.61 -3.26
CA MET A 122 -6.12 13.34 -4.44
C MET A 122 -7.13 14.41 -3.99
N PRO A 123 -7.18 15.59 -4.66
CA PRO A 123 -8.19 16.62 -4.39
C PRO A 123 -9.61 16.18 -4.71
#